data_AF-A0A9W9L6D6-F1
#
_entry.id   AF-A0A9W9L6D6-F1
#
_cell.length_a   1.000
_cell.length_b   1.000
_cell.length_c   1.000
_cell.angle_alpha   90.00
_cell.angle_beta   90.00
_cell.angle_gamma   90.00
#
_symmetry.space_group_name_H-M   'P 1'
#
loop_
_entity.id
_entity.type
_entity.pdbx_description
1 polymer ?
#
loop_
_entity_poly.entity_id
_entity_poly.type
_entity_poly.pdbx_seq_one_letter_code
_entity_poly.pdbx_strand_id
1 'polypeptide(L)'
;MADPTDLNLDAPSDLQDIPELAMQLIPPPEGTYPDKNTLLAAVQAHGKAHGYNVVVKSSSTPTEKKPGRTAKVWLRCDRGGHYRPRNGLTEETRKRRRTSRLMDCPFMLVAAGSPGIWSLTVLNPTHNHGPIIEKPRQVPHHKVRKGQLPAIPYDWPHDATFTPYTTALVIIDMQKDFCAPGGYLEYQGYDISAAQALIPKLQRLLHSFRSAAFPVYHTREGHRPDLSTLCSRELFRSRNNAMGLGIGSQGPMGRLLIRGELGHDIVEELYPLPGEPIIDKPGRGAFAHTDFELILRNKGVKNLVIAGVTTDVCVSSTMREANDRGFDCVLLDDASAASEPSLHVSTVESIKMEGGIFGSVAKLEDVIQAVDSFKSVTMKKLTPQMTG
;
A
#
# COMPACT_ATOMS: atom_id res chain seq x y z
N MET A 1 19.16 26.28 -41.66
CA MET A 1 18.68 27.21 -40.61
C MET A 1 17.39 26.63 -40.09
N ALA A 2 17.39 26.15 -38.85
CA ALA A 2 16.20 25.55 -38.24
C ALA A 2 15.29 26.66 -37.69
N ASP A 3 13.98 26.43 -37.83
CA ASP A 3 12.88 27.35 -37.51
C ASP A 3 12.89 27.80 -36.03
N PRO A 4 12.92 29.11 -35.74
CA PRO A 4 13.00 29.66 -34.39
C PRO A 4 11.67 29.64 -33.61
N THR A 5 10.58 29.11 -34.16
CA THR A 5 9.25 29.13 -33.51
C THR A 5 8.96 27.95 -32.57
N ASP A 6 9.86 26.97 -32.42
CA ASP A 6 9.65 25.78 -31.57
C ASP A 6 10.24 25.91 -30.14
N LEU A 7 10.49 27.16 -29.71
CA LEU A 7 10.97 27.49 -28.36
C LEU A 7 9.82 28.03 -27.52
N ASN A 8 9.02 27.10 -27.00
CA ASN A 8 8.08 27.37 -25.92
C ASN A 8 8.89 27.66 -24.64
N LEU A 9 9.28 28.93 -24.46
CA LEU A 9 10.16 29.43 -23.39
C LEU A 9 9.44 29.65 -22.05
N ASP A 10 8.13 29.40 -21.98
CA ASP A 10 7.30 29.77 -20.82
C ASP A 10 6.61 28.58 -20.13
N ALA A 11 7.10 27.34 -20.30
CA ALA A 11 6.67 26.26 -19.41
C ALA A 11 7.37 26.44 -18.04
N PRO A 12 6.65 26.74 -16.95
CA PRO A 12 7.27 26.82 -15.64
C PRO A 12 7.93 25.46 -15.33
N SER A 13 9.22 25.51 -15.03
CA SER A 13 9.98 24.35 -14.57
C SER A 13 9.30 23.79 -13.31
N ASP A 14 8.80 22.54 -13.37
CA ASP A 14 8.18 21.80 -12.26
C ASP A 14 9.15 21.45 -11.10
N LEU A 15 10.20 22.25 -10.91
CA LEU A 15 11.30 21.98 -10.00
C LEU A 15 11.37 23.09 -8.96
N GLN A 16 10.69 22.90 -7.84
CA GLN A 16 11.16 23.45 -6.58
C GLN A 16 12.22 22.48 -6.04
N ASP A 17 13.45 22.98 -5.87
CA ASP A 17 14.43 22.32 -5.03
C ASP A 17 13.85 22.27 -3.61
N ILE A 18 13.54 21.07 -3.12
CA ILE A 18 13.18 20.89 -1.71
C ILE A 18 14.46 21.18 -0.92
N PRO A 19 14.46 22.21 -0.04
CA PRO A 19 15.62 22.51 0.78
C PRO A 19 15.95 21.33 1.70
N GLU A 20 17.25 21.19 1.92
CA GLU A 20 17.96 20.17 2.68
C GLU A 20 17.42 19.86 4.09
N LEU A 21 17.84 18.69 4.61
CA LEU A 21 17.75 18.18 5.99
C LEU A 21 16.48 17.40 6.39
N ALA A 22 16.46 16.09 6.08
CA ALA A 22 15.81 15.11 6.97
C ALA A 22 16.30 13.66 6.84
N MET A 23 16.91 13.25 5.71
CA MET A 23 17.38 11.86 5.54
C MET A 23 18.79 11.82 4.95
N GLN A 24 19.76 11.37 5.75
CA GLN A 24 21.10 11.07 5.28
C GLN A 24 21.04 9.85 4.34
N LEU A 25 21.61 9.97 3.14
CA LEU A 25 21.78 8.82 2.25
C LEU A 25 22.82 7.87 2.85
N ILE A 26 22.37 6.65 3.18
CA ILE A 26 23.20 5.66 3.87
C ILE A 26 23.99 4.84 2.83
N PRO A 27 25.33 4.74 2.95
CA PRO A 27 26.13 3.88 2.09
C PRO A 27 25.76 2.40 2.27
N PRO A 28 25.94 1.53 1.26
CA PRO A 28 25.82 0.09 1.46
C PRO A 28 26.84 -0.40 2.49
N PRO A 29 26.48 -1.39 3.33
CA PRO A 29 27.42 -1.94 4.30
C PRO A 29 28.60 -2.60 3.58
N GLU A 30 29.80 -2.42 4.13
CA GLU A 30 30.98 -3.16 3.68
C GLU A 30 30.81 -4.66 3.93
N GLY A 31 31.36 -5.49 3.05
CA GLY A 31 31.17 -6.93 3.15
C GLY A 31 31.83 -7.71 2.03
N THR A 32 31.74 -9.03 2.13
CA THR A 32 32.25 -9.97 1.13
C THR A 32 31.11 -10.66 0.40
N TYR A 33 31.34 -10.95 -0.87
CA TYR A 33 30.38 -11.51 -1.80
C TYR A 33 31.05 -12.64 -2.60
N PRO A 34 30.28 -13.68 -3.00
CA PRO A 34 30.84 -14.83 -3.71
C PRO A 34 31.41 -14.46 -5.08
N ASP A 35 30.82 -13.44 -5.74
CA ASP A 35 31.21 -12.99 -7.06
C ASP A 35 30.87 -11.50 -7.29
N LYS A 36 31.44 -10.95 -8.36
CA LYS A 36 31.24 -9.55 -8.79
C LYS A 36 29.78 -9.20 -9.05
N ASN A 37 29.02 -10.08 -9.71
CA ASN A 37 27.65 -9.77 -10.13
C ASN A 37 26.74 -9.68 -8.91
N THR A 38 26.88 -10.61 -7.97
CA THR A 38 26.15 -10.59 -6.70
C THR A 38 26.47 -9.33 -5.90
N LEU A 39 27.73 -8.92 -5.82
CA LEU A 39 28.14 -7.67 -5.18
C LEU A 39 27.49 -6.45 -5.83
N LEU A 40 27.57 -6.34 -7.17
CA LEU A 40 26.99 -5.20 -7.89
C LEU A 40 25.47 -5.15 -7.75
N ALA A 41 24.79 -6.29 -7.77
CA ALA A 41 23.36 -6.39 -7.55
C ALA A 41 22.96 -5.93 -6.13
N ALA A 42 23.71 -6.35 -5.10
CA ALA A 42 23.48 -5.92 -3.72
C ALA A 42 23.66 -4.40 -3.56
N VAL A 43 24.72 -3.84 -4.14
CA VAL A 43 24.97 -2.39 -4.13
C VAL A 43 23.85 -1.62 -4.85
N GLN A 44 23.38 -2.11 -5.99
CA GLN A 44 22.28 -1.50 -6.72
C GLN A 44 20.95 -1.57 -5.95
N ALA A 45 20.65 -2.72 -5.35
CA ALA A 45 19.45 -2.92 -4.55
C ALA A 45 19.45 -2.00 -3.32
N HIS A 46 20.57 -1.90 -2.61
CA HIS A 46 20.74 -0.99 -1.47
C HIS A 46 20.51 0.46 -1.89
N GLY A 47 21.21 0.93 -2.94
CA GLY A 47 21.06 2.30 -3.43
C GLY A 47 19.59 2.61 -3.76
N LYS A 48 18.93 1.71 -4.49
CA LYS A 48 17.51 1.88 -4.86
C LYS A 48 16.61 1.98 -3.63
N ALA A 49 16.81 1.13 -2.62
CA ALA A 49 16.06 1.17 -1.36
C ALA A 49 16.25 2.49 -0.58
N HIS A 50 17.42 3.13 -0.75
CA HIS A 50 17.78 4.37 -0.06
C HIS A 50 17.69 5.61 -0.96
N GLY A 51 17.10 5.49 -2.15
CA GLY A 51 16.82 6.63 -3.03
C GLY A 51 18.05 7.16 -3.80
N TYR A 52 19.03 6.35 -4.17
CA TYR A 52 20.09 6.78 -5.08
C TYR A 52 20.56 5.66 -5.98
N ASN A 53 21.15 5.99 -7.13
CA ASN A 53 21.68 4.98 -8.04
C ASN A 53 23.20 4.94 -7.99
N VAL A 54 23.75 3.73 -8.06
CA VAL A 54 25.19 3.50 -8.10
C VAL A 54 25.58 2.99 -9.49
N VAL A 55 26.56 3.66 -10.11
CA VAL A 55 27.07 3.37 -11.46
C VAL A 55 28.56 3.07 -11.42
N VAL A 56 29.03 2.33 -12.43
CA VAL A 56 30.46 2.06 -12.61
C VAL A 56 31.15 3.34 -13.08
N LYS A 57 32.12 3.82 -12.31
CA LYS A 57 33.03 4.90 -12.70
C LYS A 57 34.12 4.39 -13.64
N SER A 58 34.76 3.29 -13.23
CA SER A 58 35.83 2.63 -13.98
C SER A 58 36.01 1.21 -13.46
N SER A 59 36.72 0.38 -14.22
CA SER A 59 37.11 -0.96 -13.79
C SER A 59 38.52 -1.29 -14.27
N SER A 60 39.20 -2.15 -13.52
CA SER A 60 40.50 -2.71 -13.85
C SER A 60 40.40 -4.22 -13.76
N THR A 61 40.62 -4.89 -14.88
CA THR A 61 40.65 -6.36 -14.97
C THR A 61 42.12 -6.79 -15.12
N PRO A 62 42.59 -7.80 -14.38
CA PRO A 62 43.91 -8.36 -14.58
C PRO A 62 44.02 -8.95 -15.99
N THR A 63 45.15 -8.70 -16.65
CA THR A 63 45.48 -9.24 -17.98
C THR A 63 46.77 -10.04 -17.90
N GLU A 64 47.04 -10.95 -18.84
CA GLU A 64 48.29 -11.73 -18.91
C GLU A 64 49.56 -10.88 -18.82
N LYS A 65 49.50 -9.62 -19.27
CA LYS A 65 50.62 -8.64 -19.20
C LYS A 65 50.86 -8.02 -17.82
N LYS A 66 50.03 -8.31 -16.81
CA LYS A 66 50.11 -7.77 -15.43
C LYS A 66 49.68 -8.85 -14.40
N PRO A 67 50.48 -9.92 -14.22
CA PRO A 67 50.18 -10.97 -13.26
C PRO A 67 50.17 -10.44 -11.81
N GLY A 68 49.28 -10.96 -10.96
CA GLY A 68 49.23 -10.67 -9.52
C GLY A 68 48.36 -9.48 -9.08
N ARG A 69 47.68 -8.76 -9.98
CA ARG A 69 46.70 -7.73 -9.59
C ARG A 69 45.32 -8.33 -9.34
N THR A 70 44.63 -7.86 -8.31
CA THR A 70 43.21 -8.14 -8.07
C THR A 70 42.32 -7.30 -8.98
N ALA A 71 41.18 -7.87 -9.41
CA ALA A 71 40.21 -7.11 -10.19
C ALA A 71 39.58 -6.04 -9.30
N LYS A 72 39.40 -4.83 -9.85
CA LYS A 72 38.81 -3.69 -9.14
C LYS A 72 37.73 -3.02 -9.97
N VAL A 73 36.66 -2.60 -9.34
CA VAL A 73 35.59 -1.80 -9.94
C VAL A 73 35.33 -0.62 -9.02
N TRP A 74 35.54 0.58 -9.54
CA TRP A 74 35.22 1.81 -8.82
C TRP A 74 33.79 2.19 -9.16
N LEU A 75 32.99 2.36 -8.12
CA LEU A 75 31.58 2.71 -8.21
C LEU A 75 31.38 4.13 -7.68
N ARG A 76 30.38 4.82 -8.19
CA ARG A 76 30.01 6.18 -7.79
C ARG A 76 28.51 6.38 -7.87
N CYS A 77 28.01 7.47 -7.30
CA CYS A 77 26.63 7.89 -7.53
C CYS A 77 26.41 8.25 -9.01
N ASP A 78 25.22 7.99 -9.56
CA ASP A 78 24.82 8.40 -10.91
C ASP A 78 24.87 9.91 -11.12
N ARG A 79 24.77 10.70 -10.04
CA ARG A 79 24.94 12.16 -10.01
C ARG A 79 26.40 12.63 -9.83
N GLY A 80 27.36 11.71 -9.77
CA GLY A 80 28.79 12.03 -9.59
C GLY A 80 29.49 12.50 -10.86
N GLY A 81 30.48 13.39 -10.74
CA GLY A 81 31.29 13.95 -11.83
C GLY A 81 30.62 15.07 -12.62
N HIS A 82 31.36 15.59 -13.61
CA HIS A 82 30.90 16.70 -14.46
C HIS A 82 30.43 16.24 -15.84
N TYR A 83 29.53 17.04 -16.41
CA TYR A 83 29.15 16.87 -17.80
C TYR A 83 30.32 17.20 -18.73
N ARG A 84 30.52 16.36 -19.76
CA ARG A 84 31.47 16.64 -20.84
C ARG A 84 30.68 17.01 -22.10
N PRO A 85 30.94 18.18 -22.71
CA PRO A 85 30.28 18.57 -23.94
C PRO A 85 30.43 17.49 -25.01
N ARG A 86 29.33 17.11 -25.67
CA ARG A 86 29.34 16.16 -26.78
C ARG A 86 28.40 16.69 -27.86
N ASN A 87 28.90 16.74 -29.10
CA ASN A 87 28.15 17.22 -30.27
C ASN A 87 27.57 18.64 -30.08
N GLY A 88 28.30 19.54 -29.43
CA GLY A 88 27.89 20.94 -29.21
C GLY A 88 26.80 21.15 -28.17
N LEU A 89 26.26 20.10 -27.57
CA LEU A 89 25.27 20.21 -26.48
C LEU A 89 25.99 20.49 -25.16
N THR A 90 25.63 21.61 -24.54
CA THR A 90 25.98 22.02 -23.18
C THR A 90 24.98 21.46 -22.17
N GLU A 91 25.20 21.76 -20.89
CA GLU A 91 24.23 21.43 -19.85
C GLU A 91 22.90 22.18 -20.06
N GLU A 92 22.92 23.44 -20.48
CA GLU A 92 21.71 24.25 -20.68
C GLU A 92 20.92 23.82 -21.92
N THR A 93 21.60 23.39 -22.99
CA THR A 93 20.98 23.15 -24.31
C THR A 93 20.44 21.74 -24.49
N ARG A 94 20.68 20.83 -23.53
CA ARG A 94 20.28 19.43 -23.64
C ARG A 94 18.86 19.20 -23.10
N LYS A 95 17.91 18.87 -23.98
CA LYS A 95 16.59 18.31 -23.60
C LYS A 95 16.78 16.93 -22.96
N ARG A 96 16.41 16.76 -21.68
CA ARG A 96 16.53 15.47 -20.94
C ARG A 96 15.16 14.80 -20.80
N ARG A 97 15.13 13.47 -20.88
CA ARG A 97 13.95 12.63 -20.58
C ARG A 97 13.87 12.17 -19.11
N ARG A 98 14.84 12.55 -18.26
CA ARG A 98 14.93 12.13 -16.84
C ARG A 98 15.35 13.31 -15.95
N THR A 99 14.96 13.26 -14.68
CA THR A 99 15.16 14.31 -13.67
C THR A 99 16.55 14.35 -13.03
N SER A 100 17.42 13.35 -13.23
CA SER A 100 18.75 13.38 -12.60
C SER A 100 19.74 14.32 -13.32
N ARG A 101 20.36 15.21 -12.55
CA ARG A 101 21.49 16.06 -12.96
C ARG A 101 22.79 15.52 -12.39
N LEU A 102 23.89 15.70 -13.13
CA LEU A 102 25.22 15.51 -12.58
C LEU A 102 25.48 16.71 -11.66
N MET A 103 25.79 16.45 -10.40
CA MET A 103 25.96 17.49 -9.38
C MET A 103 27.29 17.31 -8.65
N ASP A 104 28.22 16.62 -9.31
CA ASP A 104 29.51 16.23 -8.77
C ASP A 104 29.43 15.56 -7.38
N CYS A 105 28.45 14.66 -7.21
CA CYS A 105 28.29 13.91 -5.98
C CYS A 105 29.58 13.15 -5.60
N PRO A 106 30.08 13.31 -4.35
CA PRO A 106 31.38 12.77 -3.93
C PRO A 106 31.34 11.29 -3.53
N PHE A 107 30.15 10.68 -3.44
CA PHE A 107 29.96 9.28 -3.04
C PHE A 107 30.73 8.31 -3.94
N MET A 108 31.55 7.45 -3.33
CA MET A 108 32.34 6.45 -4.04
C MET A 108 32.55 5.16 -3.24
N LEU A 109 32.56 4.04 -3.96
CA LEU A 109 32.87 2.71 -3.44
C LEU A 109 33.94 2.06 -4.32
N VAL A 110 34.61 1.05 -3.78
CA VAL A 110 35.45 0.12 -4.55
C VAL A 110 35.04 -1.31 -4.27
N ALA A 111 34.80 -2.07 -5.33
CA ALA A 111 34.64 -3.50 -5.28
C ALA A 111 35.94 -4.15 -5.77
N ALA A 112 36.58 -4.96 -4.94
CA ALA A 112 37.83 -5.63 -5.29
C ALA A 112 37.71 -7.13 -5.04
N GLY A 113 38.20 -7.96 -5.95
CA GLY A 113 38.06 -9.40 -5.77
C GLY A 113 38.91 -10.24 -6.70
N SER A 114 39.03 -11.50 -6.29
CA SER A 114 39.49 -12.63 -7.10
C SER A 114 38.31 -13.60 -7.29
N PRO A 115 38.37 -14.56 -8.22
CA PRO A 115 37.34 -15.59 -8.32
C PRO A 115 37.07 -16.23 -6.96
N GLY A 116 35.80 -16.26 -6.52
CA GLY A 116 35.35 -16.83 -5.25
C GLY A 116 35.23 -15.85 -4.07
N ILE A 117 35.85 -14.67 -4.12
CA ILE A 117 35.68 -13.65 -3.08
C ILE A 117 35.84 -12.22 -3.60
N TRP A 118 34.81 -11.41 -3.39
CA TRP A 118 34.77 -9.99 -3.72
C TRP A 118 34.44 -9.17 -2.49
N SER A 119 35.26 -8.20 -2.14
CA SER A 119 35.00 -7.25 -1.05
C SER A 119 34.49 -5.92 -1.58
N LEU A 120 33.54 -5.34 -0.84
CA LEU A 120 33.07 -3.98 -1.02
C LEU A 120 33.66 -3.09 0.07
N THR A 121 34.27 -1.98 -0.33
CA THR A 121 34.80 -0.96 0.57
C THR A 121 34.22 0.41 0.21
N VAL A 122 33.80 1.17 1.22
CA VAL A 122 33.29 2.53 1.07
C VAL A 122 34.49 3.49 1.04
N LEU A 123 34.70 4.17 -0.09
CA LEU A 123 35.79 5.15 -0.21
C LEU A 123 35.35 6.53 0.27
N ASN A 124 34.12 6.92 -0.03
CA ASN A 124 33.51 8.13 0.47
C ASN A 124 32.01 7.90 0.67
N PRO A 125 31.50 7.94 1.91
CA PRO A 125 30.08 7.70 2.20
C PRO A 125 29.19 8.91 1.92
N THR A 126 29.76 10.09 1.70
CA THR A 126 29.01 11.34 1.67
C THR A 126 28.28 11.57 0.34
N HIS A 127 27.05 12.09 0.44
CA HIS A 127 26.28 12.62 -0.68
C HIS A 127 26.03 14.11 -0.44
N ASN A 128 26.00 14.90 -1.52
CA ASN A 128 25.63 16.33 -1.51
C ASN A 128 24.20 16.54 -2.03
N HIS A 129 23.33 15.54 -1.87
CA HIS A 129 21.94 15.56 -2.31
C HIS A 129 21.08 14.60 -1.50
N GLY A 130 19.77 14.88 -1.43
CA GLY A 130 18.79 13.98 -0.82
C GLY A 130 18.39 12.78 -1.70
N PRO A 131 17.55 11.86 -1.18
CA PRO A 131 17.05 10.71 -1.93
C PRO A 131 16.18 11.12 -3.13
N ILE A 132 16.31 10.36 -4.21
CA ILE A 132 15.47 10.38 -5.39
C ILE A 132 14.17 9.65 -5.04
N ILE A 133 13.10 10.42 -4.90
CA ILE A 133 11.75 9.89 -4.96
C ILE A 133 11.40 9.78 -6.45
N GLU A 134 11.54 8.59 -7.04
CA GLU A 134 10.89 8.33 -8.33
C GLU A 134 9.39 8.43 -8.09
N LYS A 135 8.77 9.56 -8.46
CA LYS A 135 7.31 9.63 -8.56
C LYS A 135 6.90 8.49 -9.52
N PRO A 136 5.94 7.63 -9.13
CA PRO A 136 5.44 6.59 -10.01
C PRO A 136 5.16 7.18 -11.39
N ARG A 137 5.60 6.48 -12.43
CA ARG A 137 5.39 6.89 -13.82
C ARG A 137 3.88 7.04 -14.02
N GLN A 138 3.39 8.27 -14.14
CA GLN A 138 1.99 8.54 -14.50
C GLN A 138 1.77 7.91 -15.88
N VAL A 139 1.09 6.76 -15.89
CA VAL A 139 0.51 6.20 -17.11
C VAL A 139 -0.46 7.26 -17.63
N PRO A 140 -0.45 7.61 -18.93
CA PRO A 140 -1.39 8.59 -19.46
C PRO A 140 -2.80 8.22 -19.01
N HIS A 141 -3.46 9.13 -18.29
CA HIS A 141 -4.80 8.90 -17.75
C HIS A 141 -5.74 8.55 -18.89
N HIS A 142 -6.04 7.27 -19.06
CA HIS A 142 -7.27 6.90 -19.71
C HIS A 142 -8.38 7.54 -18.87
N LYS A 143 -9.30 8.26 -19.53
CA LYS A 143 -10.37 8.96 -18.83
C LYS A 143 -11.30 7.91 -18.22
N VAL A 144 -11.28 7.83 -16.89
CA VAL A 144 -12.15 6.96 -16.10
C VAL A 144 -13.60 7.15 -16.56
N ARG A 145 -14.30 6.06 -16.86
CA ARG A 145 -15.70 6.16 -17.31
C ARG A 145 -16.56 6.65 -16.17
N LYS A 146 -17.63 7.36 -16.49
CA LYS A 146 -18.60 7.79 -15.48
C LYS A 146 -19.21 6.56 -14.80
N GLY A 147 -19.18 6.54 -13.47
CA GLY A 147 -19.58 5.38 -12.69
C GLY A 147 -18.44 4.40 -12.42
N GLN A 148 -17.20 4.78 -12.71
CA GLN A 148 -15.98 4.12 -12.23
C GLN A 148 -15.12 5.08 -11.40
N LEU A 149 -14.14 4.53 -10.70
CA LEU A 149 -13.06 5.21 -10.01
C LEU A 149 -11.70 4.62 -10.41
N PRO A 150 -10.61 5.40 -10.35
CA PRO A 150 -9.26 4.90 -10.61
C PRO A 150 -8.90 3.76 -9.65
N ALA A 151 -8.52 2.61 -10.19
CA ALA A 151 -8.04 1.47 -9.41
C ALA A 151 -7.05 0.64 -10.23
N ILE A 152 -6.39 -0.31 -9.57
CA ILE A 152 -5.40 -1.21 -10.18
C ILE A 152 -5.90 -2.65 -10.00
N PRO A 153 -5.92 -3.49 -11.05
CA PRO A 153 -5.32 -3.27 -12.37
C PRO A 153 -6.26 -2.62 -13.41
N TYR A 154 -7.51 -2.34 -13.05
CA TYR A 154 -8.49 -1.69 -13.91
C TYR A 154 -9.34 -0.69 -13.10
N ASP A 155 -9.94 0.28 -13.79
CA ASP A 155 -10.88 1.22 -13.17
C ASP A 155 -12.16 0.51 -12.73
N TRP A 156 -12.54 0.70 -11.48
CA TRP A 156 -13.55 -0.09 -10.81
C TRP A 156 -14.86 0.67 -10.59
N PRO A 157 -16.05 0.04 -10.58
CA PRO A 157 -16.33 -1.35 -10.95
C PRO A 157 -16.20 -1.57 -12.46
N HIS A 158 -15.98 -2.82 -12.89
CA HIS A 158 -15.69 -3.15 -14.29
C HIS A 158 -16.79 -2.70 -15.28
N ASP A 159 -18.04 -2.61 -14.82
CA ASP A 159 -19.23 -2.28 -15.60
C ASP A 159 -19.69 -0.81 -15.44
N ALA A 160 -18.91 0.03 -14.76
CA ALA A 160 -19.20 1.45 -14.54
C ALA A 160 -20.51 1.74 -13.78
N THR A 161 -20.85 0.89 -12.81
CA THR A 161 -22.05 1.05 -11.99
C THR A 161 -21.79 1.47 -10.55
N PHE A 162 -20.81 2.32 -10.29
CA PHE A 162 -20.58 2.90 -8.96
C PHE A 162 -21.72 3.87 -8.56
N THR A 163 -22.67 3.40 -7.75
CA THR A 163 -23.82 4.20 -7.26
C THR A 163 -24.27 3.73 -5.87
N PRO A 164 -25.03 4.54 -5.10
CA PRO A 164 -25.60 4.11 -3.83
C PRO A 164 -26.55 2.91 -3.90
N TYR A 165 -27.08 2.57 -5.08
CA TYR A 165 -28.03 1.47 -5.25
C TYR A 165 -27.36 0.13 -5.55
N THR A 166 -26.10 0.16 -5.95
CA THR A 166 -25.35 -0.99 -6.44
C THR A 166 -24.08 -1.24 -5.64
N THR A 167 -23.61 -0.25 -4.87
CA THR A 167 -22.33 -0.30 -4.16
C THR A 167 -22.52 -0.14 -2.67
N ALA A 168 -21.83 -0.97 -1.88
CA ALA A 168 -21.76 -0.84 -0.43
C ALA A 168 -20.32 -0.69 0.08
N LEU A 169 -20.18 0.00 1.21
CA LEU A 169 -18.96 -0.02 2.02
C LEU A 169 -19.05 -1.14 3.06
N VAL A 170 -17.96 -1.89 3.23
CA VAL A 170 -17.82 -2.93 4.24
C VAL A 170 -16.59 -2.62 5.10
N ILE A 171 -16.83 -2.26 6.36
CA ILE A 171 -15.77 -2.04 7.36
C ILE A 171 -15.59 -3.33 8.17
N ILE A 172 -14.42 -3.96 8.01
CA ILE A 172 -14.15 -5.27 8.57
C ILE A 172 -13.39 -5.17 9.90
N ASP A 173 -14.02 -5.71 10.94
CA ASP A 173 -13.43 -6.09 12.23
C ASP A 173 -12.61 -4.98 12.93
N MET A 174 -13.07 -3.73 12.84
CA MET A 174 -12.49 -2.61 13.60
C MET A 174 -12.95 -2.64 15.07
N GLN A 175 -12.69 -3.78 15.75
CA GLN A 175 -13.10 -4.05 17.13
C GLN A 175 -11.99 -3.66 18.11
N LYS A 176 -12.36 -3.41 19.36
CA LYS A 176 -11.39 -3.14 20.45
C LYS A 176 -10.41 -4.31 20.62
N ASP A 177 -10.85 -5.55 20.40
CA ASP A 177 -10.00 -6.75 20.42
C ASP A 177 -8.90 -6.77 19.35
N PHE A 178 -9.06 -6.02 18.26
CA PHE A 178 -8.08 -5.91 17.18
C PHE A 178 -7.32 -4.58 17.18
N CYS A 179 -7.84 -3.54 17.83
CA CYS A 179 -7.33 -2.17 17.69
C CYS A 179 -6.98 -1.47 19.00
N ALA A 180 -7.39 -2.00 20.16
CA ALA A 180 -7.18 -1.35 21.46
C ALA A 180 -6.23 -2.16 22.36
N PRO A 181 -5.47 -1.48 23.24
CA PRO A 181 -4.67 -2.16 24.25
C PRO A 181 -5.52 -3.07 25.14
N GLY A 182 -4.98 -4.22 25.50
CA GLY A 182 -5.67 -5.27 26.24
C GLY A 182 -6.65 -6.10 25.42
N GLY A 183 -6.66 -5.94 24.09
CA GLY A 183 -7.47 -6.72 23.16
C GLY A 183 -6.81 -8.04 22.73
N TYR A 184 -7.58 -8.90 22.05
CA TYR A 184 -7.13 -10.20 21.54
C TYR A 184 -5.77 -10.18 20.83
N LEU A 185 -5.49 -9.23 19.91
CA LEU A 185 -4.23 -9.25 19.14
C LEU A 185 -2.98 -9.01 19.98
N GLU A 186 -3.06 -8.19 21.03
CA GLU A 186 -1.92 -8.02 21.93
C GLU A 186 -1.60 -9.33 22.67
N TYR A 187 -2.62 -10.10 23.05
CA TYR A 187 -2.41 -11.44 23.65
C TYR A 187 -1.85 -12.46 22.65
N GLN A 188 -2.00 -12.22 21.35
CA GLN A 188 -1.33 -13.00 20.31
C GLN A 188 0.09 -12.49 20.01
N GLY A 189 0.54 -11.40 20.64
CA GLY A 189 1.87 -10.83 20.49
C GLY A 189 2.05 -9.92 19.27
N TYR A 190 0.96 -9.40 18.70
CA TYR A 190 1.02 -8.53 17.53
C TYR A 190 1.01 -7.04 17.90
N ASP A 191 1.69 -6.24 17.08
CA ASP A 191 1.58 -4.78 17.11
C ASP A 191 0.24 -4.33 16.50
N ILE A 192 -0.49 -3.49 17.23
CA ILE A 192 -1.80 -2.94 16.85
C ILE A 192 -1.71 -1.52 16.26
N SER A 193 -0.51 -0.92 16.22
CA SER A 193 -0.30 0.47 15.78
C SER A 193 -0.84 0.74 14.36
N ALA A 194 -0.64 -0.21 13.45
CA ALA A 194 -1.13 -0.11 12.08
C ALA A 194 -2.66 -0.11 12.00
N ALA A 195 -3.34 -0.90 12.84
CA ALA A 195 -4.80 -0.93 12.92
C ALA A 195 -5.35 0.39 13.49
N GLN A 196 -4.72 0.92 14.55
CA GLN A 196 -5.08 2.22 15.14
C GLN A 196 -4.95 3.36 14.14
N ALA A 197 -3.89 3.36 13.32
CA ALA A 197 -3.65 4.37 12.30
C ALA A 197 -4.74 4.41 11.21
N LEU A 198 -5.56 3.36 11.07
CA LEU A 198 -6.69 3.35 10.14
C LEU A 198 -7.90 4.14 10.63
N ILE A 199 -8.09 4.25 11.95
CA ILE A 199 -9.31 4.83 12.55
C ILE A 199 -9.68 6.20 11.96
N PRO A 200 -8.79 7.22 11.94
CA PRO A 200 -9.14 8.53 11.37
C PRO A 200 -9.41 8.48 9.86
N LYS A 201 -8.78 7.54 9.13
CA LYS A 201 -9.03 7.36 7.69
C LYS A 201 -10.41 6.77 7.43
N LEU A 202 -10.78 5.74 8.18
CA LEU A 202 -12.08 5.09 8.09
C LEU A 202 -13.21 6.02 8.54
N GLN A 203 -12.97 6.91 9.50
CA GLN A 203 -13.94 7.96 9.85
C GLN A 203 -14.27 8.87 8.67
N ARG A 204 -13.25 9.31 7.93
CA ARG A 204 -13.43 10.13 6.71
C ARG A 204 -14.19 9.36 5.63
N LEU A 205 -13.85 8.08 5.44
CA LEU A 205 -14.55 7.21 4.49
C LEU A 205 -16.04 7.06 4.85
N LEU A 206 -16.32 6.69 6.10
CA LEU A 206 -17.67 6.54 6.62
C LEU A 206 -18.47 7.84 6.44
N HIS A 207 -17.88 8.99 6.76
CA HIS A 207 -18.53 10.28 6.58
C HIS A 207 -18.95 10.51 5.12
N SER A 208 -18.06 10.28 4.16
CA SER A 208 -18.37 10.47 2.73
C SER A 208 -19.50 9.53 2.29
N PHE A 209 -19.40 8.23 2.58
CA PHE A 209 -20.43 7.22 2.23
C PHE A 209 -21.79 7.53 2.84
N ARG A 210 -21.83 7.84 4.14
CA ARG A 210 -23.06 8.23 4.86
C ARG A 210 -23.69 9.47 4.23
N SER A 211 -22.88 10.49 3.95
CA SER A 211 -23.37 11.77 3.41
C SER A 211 -23.90 11.67 1.97
N ALA A 212 -23.54 10.61 1.26
CA ALA A 212 -23.99 10.28 -0.10
C ALA A 212 -25.02 9.12 -0.12
N ALA A 213 -25.48 8.67 1.06
CA ALA A 213 -26.47 7.61 1.26
C ALA A 213 -26.10 6.25 0.64
N PHE A 214 -24.80 5.93 0.56
CA PHE A 214 -24.36 4.58 0.21
C PHE A 214 -24.63 3.62 1.39
N PRO A 215 -25.05 2.37 1.14
CA PRO A 215 -25.12 1.33 2.16
C PRO A 215 -23.77 1.12 2.84
N VAL A 216 -23.79 1.01 4.17
CA VAL A 216 -22.62 0.72 5.00
C VAL A 216 -22.93 -0.52 5.84
N TYR A 217 -21.99 -1.46 5.83
CA TYR A 217 -22.02 -2.68 6.63
C TYR A 217 -20.74 -2.76 7.47
N HIS A 218 -20.88 -3.30 8.67
CA HIS A 218 -19.78 -3.51 9.59
C HIS A 218 -19.70 -5.00 9.94
N THR A 219 -18.50 -5.52 10.17
CA THR A 219 -18.34 -6.91 10.64
C THR A 219 -17.66 -6.94 12.00
N ARG A 220 -18.01 -7.96 12.78
CA ARG A 220 -17.32 -8.31 14.01
C ARG A 220 -17.01 -9.80 14.02
N GLU A 221 -15.74 -10.16 14.16
CA GLU A 221 -15.38 -11.53 14.47
C GLU A 221 -15.67 -11.83 15.95
N GLY A 222 -16.42 -12.89 16.19
CA GLY A 222 -16.57 -13.43 17.53
C GLY A 222 -17.55 -14.58 17.69
N HIS A 223 -17.47 -15.20 18.85
CA HIS A 223 -18.19 -16.41 19.19
C HIS A 223 -19.30 -16.17 20.20
N ARG A 224 -20.31 -17.04 20.20
CA ARG A 224 -21.38 -17.00 21.20
C ARG A 224 -20.80 -17.16 22.62
N PRO A 225 -21.44 -16.57 23.65
CA PRO A 225 -20.97 -16.69 25.04
C PRO A 225 -20.76 -18.12 25.54
N ASP A 226 -21.59 -19.06 25.06
CA ASP A 226 -21.52 -20.49 25.36
C ASP A 226 -20.44 -21.25 24.55
N LEU A 227 -19.68 -20.55 23.70
CA LEU A 227 -18.67 -21.09 22.80
C LEU A 227 -19.19 -22.09 21.76
N SER A 228 -20.51 -22.20 21.56
CA SER A 228 -21.11 -23.16 20.62
C SER A 228 -20.70 -22.94 19.16
N THR A 229 -20.20 -21.75 18.82
CA THR A 229 -19.68 -21.41 17.49
C THR A 229 -18.17 -21.52 17.38
N LEU A 230 -17.46 -22.00 18.40
CA LEU A 230 -16.00 -22.14 18.42
C LEU A 230 -15.59 -23.61 18.30
N CYS A 231 -14.89 -23.97 17.23
CA CYS A 231 -14.41 -25.35 17.08
C CYS A 231 -13.18 -25.62 17.96
N SER A 232 -12.97 -26.89 18.32
CA SER A 232 -11.85 -27.31 19.19
C SER A 232 -10.47 -26.95 18.60
N ARG A 233 -10.32 -27.06 17.27
CA ARG A 233 -9.11 -26.64 16.54
C ARG A 233 -8.82 -25.15 16.73
N GLU A 234 -9.84 -24.31 16.63
CA GLU A 234 -9.71 -22.86 16.74
C GLU A 234 -9.38 -22.44 18.18
N LEU A 235 -10.07 -23.06 19.14
CA LEU A 235 -9.78 -22.87 20.56
C LEU A 235 -8.32 -23.21 20.87
N PHE A 236 -7.84 -24.37 20.40
CA PHE A 236 -6.44 -24.78 20.54
C PHE A 236 -5.49 -23.76 19.92
N ARG A 237 -5.71 -23.37 18.65
CA ARG A 237 -4.86 -22.41 17.93
C ARG A 237 -4.78 -21.07 18.67
N SER A 238 -5.91 -20.54 19.12
CA SER A 238 -5.97 -19.22 19.77
C SER A 238 -5.18 -19.14 21.07
N ARG A 239 -4.92 -20.29 21.72
CA ARG A 239 -4.13 -20.40 22.96
C ARG A 239 -2.68 -20.82 22.70
N ASN A 240 -2.33 -21.14 21.46
CA ASN A 240 -0.99 -21.55 21.09
C ASN A 240 -0.08 -20.33 20.85
N ASN A 241 0.12 -19.56 21.91
CA ASN A 241 0.99 -18.39 21.98
C ASN A 241 1.71 -18.38 23.34
N ALA A 242 2.67 -17.46 23.51
CA ALA A 242 3.49 -17.39 24.72
C ALA A 242 2.69 -17.17 26.03
N MET A 243 1.50 -16.58 25.95
CA MET A 243 0.67 -16.25 27.10
C MET A 243 -0.31 -17.38 27.45
N GLY A 244 -0.56 -18.34 26.55
CA GLY A 244 -1.57 -19.39 26.73
C GLY A 244 -3.02 -18.89 26.75
N LEU A 245 -3.24 -17.60 26.50
CA LEU A 245 -4.56 -16.95 26.49
C LEU A 245 -5.08 -16.87 25.06
N GLY A 246 -6.39 -17.09 24.89
CA GLY A 246 -7.02 -17.13 23.58
C GLY A 246 -8.52 -16.88 23.68
N ILE A 247 -9.27 -17.33 22.66
CA ILE A 247 -10.71 -17.09 22.57
C ILE A 247 -11.42 -17.59 23.83
N GLY A 248 -12.24 -16.74 24.42
CA GLY A 248 -13.00 -17.01 25.64
C GLY A 248 -12.22 -16.87 26.94
N SER A 249 -10.90 -16.67 26.91
CA SER A 249 -10.11 -16.31 28.10
C SER A 249 -10.46 -14.91 28.59
N GLN A 250 -10.32 -14.67 29.90
CA GLN A 250 -10.58 -13.36 30.50
C GLN A 250 -9.46 -12.37 30.17
N GLY A 251 -9.83 -11.22 29.59
CA GLY A 251 -8.99 -10.04 29.42
C GLY A 251 -9.57 -8.81 30.15
N PRO A 252 -8.90 -7.65 30.06
CA PRO A 252 -9.32 -6.41 30.72
C PRO A 252 -10.63 -5.84 30.15
N MET A 253 -10.98 -6.17 28.90
CA MET A 253 -12.21 -5.76 28.23
C MET A 253 -13.25 -6.89 28.14
N GLY A 254 -13.18 -7.86 29.05
CA GLY A 254 -14.07 -9.02 29.03
C GLY A 254 -13.42 -10.24 28.39
N ARG A 255 -14.25 -11.23 28.02
CA ARG A 255 -13.75 -12.47 27.38
C ARG A 255 -13.37 -12.22 25.92
N LEU A 256 -12.15 -12.60 25.56
CA LEU A 256 -11.59 -12.34 24.22
C LEU A 256 -12.43 -12.96 23.10
N LEU A 257 -12.79 -12.16 22.10
CA LEU A 257 -13.62 -12.54 20.93
C LEU A 257 -14.97 -13.17 21.28
N ILE A 258 -15.55 -12.80 22.43
CA ILE A 258 -16.90 -13.25 22.83
C ILE A 258 -17.93 -12.15 22.60
N ARG A 259 -19.01 -12.50 21.90
CA ARG A 259 -20.09 -11.58 21.58
C ARG A 259 -20.72 -11.01 22.84
N GLY A 260 -20.88 -9.68 22.86
CA GLY A 260 -21.44 -8.93 23.97
C GLY A 260 -20.41 -8.40 24.98
N GLU A 261 -19.16 -8.83 24.89
CA GLU A 261 -18.07 -8.28 25.71
C GLU A 261 -17.57 -6.95 25.13
N LEU A 262 -16.98 -6.11 26.00
CA LEU A 262 -16.47 -4.79 25.61
C LEU A 262 -15.40 -4.88 24.51
N GLY A 263 -14.48 -5.86 24.62
CA GLY A 263 -13.40 -6.07 23.65
C GLY A 263 -13.93 -6.48 22.27
N HIS A 264 -15.02 -7.23 22.22
CA HIS A 264 -15.62 -7.66 20.96
C HIS A 264 -16.31 -6.52 20.20
N ASP A 265 -16.68 -5.42 20.84
CA ASP A 265 -17.41 -4.36 20.14
C ASP A 265 -16.52 -3.48 19.26
N ILE A 266 -17.14 -2.80 18.29
CA ILE A 266 -16.47 -1.86 17.38
C ILE A 266 -15.92 -0.66 18.17
N VAL A 267 -14.77 -0.12 17.75
CA VAL A 267 -14.21 1.10 18.34
C VAL A 267 -15.18 2.29 18.19
N GLU A 268 -15.23 3.16 19.19
CA GLU A 268 -16.26 4.20 19.33
C GLU A 268 -16.25 5.18 18.15
N GLU A 269 -15.06 5.47 17.64
CA GLU A 269 -14.80 6.37 16.52
C GLU A 269 -15.45 5.91 15.21
N LEU A 270 -15.66 4.60 15.06
CA LEU A 270 -16.18 3.95 13.86
C LEU A 270 -17.56 3.32 14.09
N TYR A 271 -18.21 3.65 15.21
CA TYR A 271 -19.43 2.96 15.61
C TYR A 271 -20.53 3.04 14.53
N PRO A 272 -21.26 1.94 14.30
CA PRO A 272 -22.36 1.90 13.33
C PRO A 272 -23.49 2.87 13.69
N LEU A 273 -24.09 3.50 12.68
CA LEU A 273 -25.32 4.29 12.85
C LEU A 273 -26.57 3.39 12.77
N PRO A 274 -27.73 3.85 13.29
CA PRO A 274 -28.99 3.18 13.06
C PRO A 274 -29.24 2.93 11.57
N GLY A 275 -29.52 1.67 11.20
CA GLY A 275 -29.71 1.25 9.81
C GLY A 275 -28.46 0.74 9.09
N GLU A 276 -27.28 0.78 9.73
CA GLU A 276 -26.05 0.14 9.25
C GLU A 276 -25.91 -1.26 9.89
N PRO A 277 -26.09 -2.36 9.13
CA PRO A 277 -26.07 -3.69 9.72
C PRO A 277 -24.68 -4.08 10.25
N ILE A 278 -24.67 -4.82 11.36
CA ILE A 278 -23.47 -5.41 11.95
C ILE A 278 -23.53 -6.93 11.77
N ILE A 279 -22.48 -7.49 11.16
CA ILE A 279 -22.39 -8.92 10.85
C ILE A 279 -21.49 -9.60 11.87
N ASP A 280 -22.09 -10.32 12.82
CA ASP A 280 -21.34 -11.12 13.79
C ASP A 280 -20.95 -12.48 13.19
N LYS A 281 -19.71 -12.57 12.69
CA LYS A 281 -19.17 -13.75 12.01
C LYS A 281 -18.34 -14.62 12.97
N PRO A 282 -18.56 -15.95 13.02
CA PRO A 282 -17.76 -16.86 13.85
C PRO A 282 -16.43 -17.28 13.19
N GLY A 283 -16.15 -16.78 11.99
CA GLY A 283 -14.95 -17.11 11.21
C GLY A 283 -14.35 -15.88 10.53
N ARG A 284 -13.36 -16.10 9.66
CA ARG A 284 -12.61 -15.03 8.99
C ARG A 284 -13.42 -14.33 7.91
N GLY A 285 -14.01 -15.09 7.01
CA GLY A 285 -14.87 -14.57 5.95
C GLY A 285 -16.25 -14.16 6.48
N ALA A 286 -16.75 -13.00 6.06
CA ALA A 286 -18.01 -12.46 6.52
C ALA A 286 -19.24 -13.19 5.98
N PHE A 287 -19.12 -14.00 4.93
CA PHE A 287 -20.24 -14.73 4.34
C PHE A 287 -20.49 -16.08 5.04
N ALA A 288 -19.44 -16.70 5.59
CA ALA A 288 -19.54 -18.02 6.19
C ALA A 288 -20.41 -18.00 7.46
N HIS A 289 -21.57 -18.68 7.41
CA HIS A 289 -22.51 -18.85 8.52
C HIS A 289 -23.15 -17.54 9.02
N THR A 290 -23.37 -16.58 8.12
CA THR A 290 -24.06 -15.31 8.39
C THR A 290 -25.19 -15.08 7.39
N ASP A 291 -25.98 -14.03 7.60
CA ASP A 291 -26.98 -13.52 6.67
C ASP A 291 -26.44 -12.44 5.72
N PHE A 292 -25.11 -12.26 5.66
CA PHE A 292 -24.50 -11.14 4.94
C PHE A 292 -24.84 -11.12 3.44
N GLU A 293 -24.83 -12.27 2.78
CA GLU A 293 -25.24 -12.34 1.36
C GLU A 293 -26.70 -11.95 1.18
N LEU A 294 -27.59 -12.49 2.03
CA LEU A 294 -29.03 -12.23 1.94
C LEU A 294 -29.33 -10.73 1.98
N ILE A 295 -28.73 -10.00 2.92
CA ILE A 295 -28.98 -8.58 3.09
C ILE A 295 -28.37 -7.73 1.96
N LEU A 296 -27.19 -8.11 1.43
CA LEU A 296 -26.59 -7.46 0.25
C LEU A 296 -27.49 -7.63 -0.98
N ARG A 297 -27.95 -8.85 -1.25
CA ARG A 297 -28.80 -9.19 -2.40
C ARG A 297 -30.15 -8.48 -2.33
N ASN A 298 -30.80 -8.49 -1.16
CA ASN A 298 -32.07 -7.78 -0.95
C ASN A 298 -31.93 -6.26 -1.17
N LYS A 299 -30.75 -5.70 -0.93
CA LYS A 299 -30.46 -4.28 -1.18
C LYS A 299 -30.08 -3.99 -2.64
N GLY A 300 -29.90 -5.02 -3.48
CA GLY A 300 -29.44 -4.88 -4.86
C GLY A 300 -27.94 -4.58 -5.00
N VAL A 301 -27.17 -4.78 -3.92
CA VAL A 301 -25.72 -4.55 -3.94
C VAL A 301 -25.04 -5.60 -4.82
N LYS A 302 -24.10 -5.14 -5.63
CA LYS A 302 -23.24 -5.95 -6.48
C LYS A 302 -21.77 -5.54 -6.41
N ASN A 303 -21.48 -4.33 -5.91
CA ASN A 303 -20.14 -3.78 -5.80
C ASN A 303 -19.79 -3.60 -4.32
N LEU A 304 -18.61 -4.03 -3.88
CA LEU A 304 -18.15 -3.89 -2.50
C LEU A 304 -16.84 -3.08 -2.43
N VAL A 305 -16.87 -2.00 -1.64
CA VAL A 305 -15.67 -1.29 -1.20
C VAL A 305 -15.29 -1.88 0.16
N ILE A 306 -14.10 -2.46 0.25
CA ILE A 306 -13.65 -3.24 1.41
C ILE A 306 -12.48 -2.54 2.09
N ALA A 307 -12.58 -2.37 3.41
CA ALA A 307 -11.55 -1.78 4.26
C ALA A 307 -11.58 -2.39 5.67
N GLY A 308 -10.53 -2.18 6.47
CA GLY A 308 -10.44 -2.67 7.85
C GLY A 308 -9.31 -3.67 8.09
N VAL A 309 -9.48 -4.60 9.03
CA VAL A 309 -8.41 -5.49 9.50
C VAL A 309 -8.83 -6.97 9.62
N THR A 310 -7.90 -7.93 9.56
CA THR A 310 -6.56 -7.76 8.96
C THR A 310 -6.62 -8.00 7.46
N THR A 311 -5.75 -7.33 6.70
CA THR A 311 -5.73 -7.37 5.22
C THR A 311 -5.65 -8.80 4.70
N ASP A 312 -4.71 -9.58 5.24
CA ASP A 312 -4.35 -10.93 4.81
C ASP A 312 -5.31 -12.02 5.29
N VAL A 313 -6.11 -11.73 6.34
CA VAL A 313 -7.02 -12.71 6.95
C VAL A 313 -8.48 -12.37 6.69
N CYS A 314 -9.13 -11.56 7.53
CA CYS A 314 -10.58 -11.32 7.46
C CYS A 314 -10.99 -10.55 6.22
N VAL A 315 -10.19 -9.54 5.85
CA VAL A 315 -10.41 -8.71 4.65
C VAL A 315 -10.29 -9.55 3.38
N SER A 316 -9.14 -10.22 3.19
CA SER A 316 -8.89 -11.10 2.03
C SER A 316 -9.87 -12.26 1.96
N SER A 317 -10.19 -12.92 3.08
CA SER A 317 -11.17 -14.01 3.11
C SER A 317 -12.55 -13.54 2.65
N THR A 318 -13.01 -12.41 3.18
CA THR A 318 -14.31 -11.82 2.81
C THR A 318 -14.33 -11.38 1.33
N MET A 319 -13.25 -10.78 0.85
CA MET A 319 -13.13 -10.35 -0.55
C MET A 319 -13.15 -11.53 -1.51
N ARG A 320 -12.45 -12.63 -1.18
CA ARG A 320 -12.46 -13.87 -1.98
C ARG A 320 -13.85 -14.51 -1.98
N GLU A 321 -14.49 -14.61 -0.83
CA GLU A 321 -15.86 -15.11 -0.72
C GLU A 321 -16.85 -14.28 -1.53
N ALA A 322 -16.72 -12.96 -1.52
CA ALA A 322 -17.53 -12.05 -2.31
C ALA A 322 -17.29 -12.24 -3.82
N ASN A 323 -16.02 -12.30 -4.23
CA ASN A 323 -15.63 -12.52 -5.62
C ASN A 323 -16.20 -13.84 -6.17
N ASP A 324 -16.07 -14.94 -5.43
CA ASP A 324 -16.60 -16.25 -5.84
C ASP A 324 -18.14 -16.26 -5.95
N ARG A 325 -18.81 -15.33 -5.26
CA ARG A 325 -20.27 -15.09 -5.35
C ARG A 325 -20.65 -14.08 -6.43
N GLY A 326 -19.69 -13.57 -7.19
CA GLY A 326 -19.90 -12.63 -8.29
C GLY A 326 -20.13 -11.18 -7.87
N PHE A 327 -19.71 -10.79 -6.65
CA PHE A 327 -19.60 -9.38 -6.31
C PHE A 327 -18.33 -8.78 -6.93
N ASP A 328 -18.42 -7.56 -7.45
CA ASP A 328 -17.25 -6.81 -7.91
C ASP A 328 -16.63 -6.07 -6.72
N CYS A 329 -15.36 -6.32 -6.43
CA CYS A 329 -14.73 -5.87 -5.19
C CYS A 329 -13.57 -4.90 -5.45
N VAL A 330 -13.44 -3.90 -4.59
CA VAL A 330 -12.25 -3.06 -4.49
C VAL A 330 -11.73 -3.04 -3.05
N LEU A 331 -10.44 -3.33 -2.88
CA LEU A 331 -9.73 -3.17 -1.62
C LEU A 331 -9.17 -1.76 -1.52
N LEU A 332 -9.35 -1.11 -0.37
CA LEU A 332 -8.64 0.12 -0.04
C LEU A 332 -7.30 -0.19 0.62
N ASP A 333 -6.23 -0.03 -0.16
CA ASP A 333 -4.84 -0.33 0.25
C ASP A 333 -4.44 0.46 1.50
N ASP A 334 -4.61 1.78 1.47
CA ASP A 334 -4.23 2.68 2.56
C ASP A 334 -5.30 2.82 3.66
N ALA A 335 -6.39 2.05 3.58
CA ALA A 335 -7.43 1.93 4.60
C ALA A 335 -7.63 0.48 5.11
N SER A 336 -6.61 -0.37 4.89
CA SER A 336 -6.54 -1.72 5.43
C SER A 336 -5.15 -1.97 6.02
N ALA A 337 -5.03 -2.84 7.02
CA ALA A 337 -3.75 -3.17 7.62
C ALA A 337 -3.67 -4.65 8.01
N ALA A 338 -2.47 -5.22 8.02
CA ALA A 338 -2.18 -6.51 8.61
C ALA A 338 -1.25 -6.33 9.80
N SER A 339 -1.18 -7.33 10.69
CA SER A 339 -0.24 -7.32 11.81
C SER A 339 1.22 -7.35 11.37
N GLU A 340 1.49 -7.82 10.15
CA GLU A 340 2.81 -7.86 9.53
C GLU A 340 2.75 -7.14 8.16
N PRO A 341 3.54 -6.07 7.94
CA PRO A 341 3.51 -5.29 6.70
C PRO A 341 3.71 -6.13 5.43
N SER A 342 4.56 -7.15 5.46
CA SER A 342 4.80 -8.01 4.30
C SER A 342 3.57 -8.85 3.90
N LEU A 343 2.73 -9.23 4.86
CA LEU A 343 1.46 -9.94 4.60
C LEU A 343 0.42 -9.02 3.95
N HIS A 344 0.36 -7.75 4.38
CA HIS A 344 -0.47 -6.74 3.72
C HIS A 344 -0.07 -6.56 2.25
N VAL A 345 1.23 -6.31 1.98
CA VAL A 345 1.74 -6.09 0.62
C VAL A 345 1.48 -7.31 -0.27
N SER A 346 1.83 -8.52 0.18
CA SER A 346 1.62 -9.75 -0.61
C SER A 346 0.14 -10.01 -0.91
N THR A 347 -0.76 -9.70 0.03
CA THR A 347 -2.20 -9.82 -0.18
C THR A 347 -2.69 -8.83 -1.24
N VAL A 348 -2.28 -7.57 -1.14
CA VAL A 348 -2.59 -6.51 -2.11
C VAL A 348 -2.09 -6.88 -3.51
N GLU A 349 -0.87 -7.41 -3.63
CA GLU A 349 -0.35 -7.91 -4.91
C GLU A 349 -1.18 -9.09 -5.43
N SER A 350 -1.54 -10.05 -4.57
CA SER A 350 -2.32 -11.22 -4.98
C SER A 350 -3.68 -10.87 -5.61
N ILE A 351 -4.33 -9.80 -5.15
CA ILE A 351 -5.61 -9.31 -5.69
C ILE A 351 -5.46 -8.86 -7.14
N LYS A 352 -4.34 -8.22 -7.47
CA LYS A 352 -4.09 -7.60 -8.79
C LYS A 352 -3.62 -8.60 -9.85
N MET A 353 -3.25 -9.81 -9.46
CA MET A 353 -2.79 -10.85 -10.39
C MET A 353 -3.88 -11.23 -11.39
N GLU A 354 -3.48 -11.79 -12.53
CA GLU A 354 -4.38 -12.26 -13.60
C GLU A 354 -5.44 -11.22 -14.05
N GLY A 355 -5.05 -9.94 -14.05
CA GLY A 355 -5.96 -8.86 -14.45
C GLY A 355 -6.97 -8.45 -13.38
N GLY A 356 -6.72 -8.84 -12.12
CA GLY A 356 -7.58 -8.51 -10.97
C GLY A 356 -8.42 -9.70 -10.53
N ILE A 357 -7.76 -10.83 -10.25
CA ILE A 357 -8.39 -12.13 -9.97
C ILE A 357 -9.40 -12.11 -8.81
N PHE A 358 -9.22 -11.19 -7.85
CA PHE A 358 -10.17 -10.98 -6.74
C PHE A 358 -10.85 -9.61 -6.77
N GLY A 359 -10.65 -8.82 -7.83
CA GLY A 359 -11.12 -7.46 -7.96
C GLY A 359 -9.99 -6.47 -8.24
N SER A 360 -10.10 -5.28 -7.65
CA SER A 360 -9.14 -4.19 -7.83
C SER A 360 -8.69 -3.61 -6.49
N VAL A 361 -7.69 -2.72 -6.55
CA VAL A 361 -7.11 -2.01 -5.40
C VAL A 361 -7.12 -0.52 -5.70
N ALA A 362 -7.66 0.28 -4.78
CA ALA A 362 -7.75 1.72 -4.89
C ALA A 362 -7.16 2.42 -3.66
N LYS A 363 -6.93 3.73 -3.78
CA LYS A 363 -6.61 4.59 -2.63
C LYS A 363 -7.89 5.19 -2.05
N LEU A 364 -7.85 5.45 -0.75
CA LEU A 364 -8.93 6.08 0.00
C LEU A 364 -9.46 7.34 -0.67
N GLU A 365 -8.56 8.25 -1.08
CA GLU A 365 -8.94 9.54 -1.67
C GLU A 365 -9.66 9.40 -3.01
N ASP A 366 -9.26 8.44 -3.84
CA ASP A 366 -9.90 8.19 -5.14
C ASP A 366 -11.36 7.76 -4.94
N VAL A 367 -11.62 6.95 -3.92
CA VAL A 367 -12.98 6.50 -3.58
C VAL A 367 -13.81 7.62 -2.95
N ILE A 368 -13.26 8.39 -2.01
CA ILE A 368 -13.95 9.57 -1.44
C ILE A 368 -14.32 10.56 -2.55
N GLN A 369 -13.39 10.85 -3.47
CA GLN A 369 -13.63 11.75 -4.59
C GLN A 369 -14.75 11.22 -5.50
N ALA A 370 -14.81 9.92 -5.76
CA ALA A 370 -15.86 9.30 -6.57
C ALA A 370 -17.24 9.41 -5.90
N VAL A 371 -17.32 9.18 -4.58
CA VAL A 371 -18.56 9.32 -3.80
C VAL A 371 -19.05 10.77 -3.78
N ASP A 372 -18.16 11.72 -3.49
CA ASP A 372 -18.50 13.14 -3.39
C ASP A 372 -18.90 13.72 -4.76
N SER A 373 -18.29 13.21 -5.84
CA SER A 373 -18.68 13.54 -7.22
C SER A 373 -20.11 13.09 -7.52
N PHE A 374 -20.49 11.88 -7.09
CA PHE A 374 -21.87 11.40 -7.25
C PHE A 374 -22.88 12.29 -6.51
N LYS A 375 -22.58 12.66 -5.26
CA LYS A 375 -23.41 13.55 -4.44
C LYS A 375 -23.63 14.90 -5.12
N SER A 376 -22.55 15.51 -5.61
CA SER A 376 -22.59 16.81 -6.29
C SER A 376 -23.44 16.79 -7.56
N VAL A 377 -23.34 15.71 -8.35
CA VAL A 377 -24.14 15.52 -9.57
C VAL A 377 -25.62 15.30 -9.24
N THR A 378 -25.92 14.55 -8.18
CA THR A 378 -27.30 14.26 -7.74
C THR A 378 -27.98 15.52 -7.21
N MET A 379 -27.30 16.30 -6.36
CA MET A 379 -27.85 17.56 -5.83
C MET A 379 -28.12 18.58 -6.94
N LYS A 380 -27.21 18.74 -7.92
CA LYS A 380 -27.40 19.64 -9.08
C LYS A 380 -28.59 19.25 -9.96
N LYS A 381 -28.95 17.96 -10.02
CA LYS A 381 -30.13 17.50 -10.78
C LYS A 381 -31.46 17.73 -10.06
N LEU A 382 -31.44 17.80 -8.73
CA LEU A 382 -32.62 18.02 -7.89
C LEU A 382 -32.93 19.51 -7.67
N THR A 383 -31.93 20.39 -7.74
CA THR A 383 -32.10 21.84 -7.51
C THR A 383 -33.10 22.52 -8.46
N PRO A 384 -33.16 22.18 -9.76
CA PRO A 384 -34.14 22.79 -10.69
C PRO A 384 -35.59 22.33 -10.46
N GLN A 385 -35.84 21.29 -9.65
CA GLN A 385 -37.19 20.77 -9.40
C GLN A 385 -37.84 21.32 -8.12
N MET A 386 -37.13 22.18 -7.36
CA MET A 386 -37.64 22.78 -6.13
C MET A 386 -37.96 24.29 -6.26
N THR A 387 -37.80 24.86 -7.45
CA THR A 387 -38.11 26.26 -7.76
C THR A 387 -39.18 26.40 -8.84
N GLY A 388 -40.02 25.38 -9.02
CA GLY A 388 -41.11 25.34 -10.01
C GLY A 388 -42.47 25.21 -9.35
#